data_AF-A0A654E335-F1
#
_entry.id   AF-A0A654E335-F1
#
_cell.length_a   1.000
_cell.length_b   1.000
_cell.length_c   1.000
_cell.angle_alpha   90.00
_cell.angle_beta   90.00
_cell.angle_gamma   90.00
#
_symmetry.space_group_name_H-M   'P 1'
#
loop_
_entity.id
_entity.type
_entity.pdbx_description
1 polymer ?
#
loop_
_entity_poly.entity_id
_entity_poly.type
_entity_poly.pdbx_seq_one_letter_code
_entity_poly.pdbx_strand_id
1 'polypeptide(L)'
;MRPSPEGQKLKLIEQMKKWFNLGALLLMVSGSLVFTSCKDDDDDNEPESPLVGVWAYESVDISITINEVDFIDYIIEAFDLTQAEAEAFEEEFIEEMNEFDGMKWTFTKDSKFTVTSSEGNESGTWSLSADNKKLSLTSGTETDVITVKSLTSSKMELFYAEEYEEDMDEDGEDDVFAISMTLKLKK
;
A
#
# COMPACT_ATOMS: atom_id res chain seq x y z
N MET A 1 -39.74 0.64 -6.36
CA MET A 1 -39.19 1.95 -5.93
C MET A 1 -37.69 1.84 -6.11
N ARG A 2 -37.09 2.59 -7.04
CA ARG A 2 -35.64 2.69 -7.10
C ARG A 2 -35.17 3.36 -5.79
N PRO A 3 -34.11 2.86 -5.13
CA PRO A 3 -33.50 3.59 -4.03
C PRO A 3 -33.07 4.99 -4.51
N SER A 4 -33.08 5.96 -3.61
CA SER A 4 -32.56 7.30 -3.91
C SER A 4 -31.07 7.19 -4.27
N PRO A 5 -30.55 7.97 -5.24
CA PRO A 5 -29.12 8.04 -5.54
C PRO A 5 -28.25 8.24 -4.28
N GLU A 6 -28.72 9.07 -3.34
CA GLU A 6 -28.04 9.26 -2.04
C GLU A 6 -28.00 7.98 -1.18
N GLY A 7 -29.05 7.15 -1.27
CA GLY A 7 -29.13 5.87 -0.55
C GLY A 7 -28.26 4.78 -1.16
N GLN A 8 -28.02 4.82 -2.47
CA GLN A 8 -27.06 3.94 -3.15
C GLN A 8 -25.64 4.36 -2.83
N LYS A 9 -25.34 5.66 -2.86
CA LYS A 9 -24.04 6.20 -2.41
C LYS A 9 -23.72 5.82 -0.96
N LEU A 10 -24.67 5.96 -0.04
CA LEU A 10 -24.47 5.57 1.36
C LEU A 10 -24.19 4.06 1.53
N LYS A 11 -24.88 3.20 0.78
CA LYS A 11 -24.63 1.75 0.78
C LYS A 11 -23.25 1.40 0.22
N LEU A 12 -22.87 2.02 -0.90
CA LEU A 12 -21.53 1.90 -1.50
C LEU A 12 -20.44 2.27 -0.49
N ILE A 13 -20.59 3.43 0.16
CA ILE A 13 -19.66 3.88 1.20
C ILE A 13 -19.61 2.87 2.36
N GLU A 14 -20.75 2.36 2.81
CA GLU A 14 -20.78 1.36 3.89
C GLU A 14 -20.16 0.02 3.49
N GLN A 15 -20.35 -0.45 2.26
CA GLN A 15 -19.75 -1.71 1.79
C GLN A 15 -18.24 -1.54 1.57
N MET A 16 -17.82 -0.49 0.86
CA MET A 16 -16.40 -0.22 0.66
C MET A 16 -15.65 0.08 1.96
N LYS A 17 -16.27 0.72 2.96
CA LYS A 17 -15.64 0.90 4.29
C LYS A 17 -15.50 -0.39 5.09
N LYS A 18 -16.36 -1.39 4.86
CA LYS A 18 -16.19 -2.72 5.46
C LYS A 18 -15.03 -3.46 4.81
N TRP A 19 -14.90 -3.36 3.48
CA TRP A 19 -13.85 -4.00 2.70
C TRP A 19 -12.49 -3.33 2.90
N PHE A 20 -12.49 -2.00 2.98
CA PHE A 20 -11.32 -1.16 3.23
C PHE A 20 -11.02 -0.95 4.72
N ASN A 21 -11.49 -1.82 5.63
CA ASN A 21 -11.04 -1.77 7.02
C ASN A 21 -9.59 -2.27 7.12
N LEU A 22 -8.68 -1.53 6.49
CA LEU A 22 -7.25 -1.74 6.34
C LEU A 22 -6.46 -1.44 7.61
N GLY A 23 -7.17 -1.15 8.72
CA GLY A 23 -6.57 -1.25 10.06
C GLY A 23 -6.00 -2.65 10.35
N ALA A 24 -6.31 -3.65 9.53
CA ALA A 24 -5.72 -4.99 9.60
C ALA A 24 -4.36 -5.15 8.91
N LEU A 25 -3.98 -4.29 7.95
CA LEU A 25 -2.67 -4.41 7.27
C LEU A 25 -1.52 -3.89 8.15
N LEU A 26 -1.80 -2.98 9.09
CA LEU A 26 -0.80 -2.32 9.94
C LEU A 26 -0.86 -2.69 11.43
N LEU A 27 -1.80 -3.55 11.87
CA LEU A 27 -1.88 -4.01 13.27
C LEU A 27 -1.31 -5.42 13.47
N MET A 28 0.02 -5.53 13.42
CA MET A 28 0.75 -6.55 14.16
C MET A 28 1.90 -5.96 14.99
N VAL A 29 1.52 -5.26 16.05
CA VAL A 29 2.39 -5.08 17.22
C VAL A 29 1.78 -5.82 18.40
N SER A 30 2.29 -7.04 18.66
CA SER A 30 2.37 -7.51 20.04
C SER A 30 3.70 -8.21 20.25
N GLY A 31 4.50 -7.61 21.13
CA GLY A 31 5.94 -7.76 21.13
C GLY A 31 6.48 -9.06 21.68
N SER A 32 7.77 -9.25 21.44
CA SER A 32 8.73 -9.70 22.44
C SER A 32 10.13 -9.36 21.94
N LEU A 33 10.86 -8.61 22.77
CA LEU A 33 12.32 -8.51 22.72
C LEU A 33 12.91 -9.93 22.80
N VAL A 34 13.89 -10.29 21.96
CA VAL A 34 15.25 -10.67 22.39
C VAL A 34 16.19 -11.10 21.22
N PHE A 35 17.28 -10.34 21.11
CA PHE A 35 18.69 -10.65 20.80
C PHE A 35 19.20 -11.34 19.52
N THR A 36 20.28 -10.69 19.03
CA THR A 36 21.56 -11.16 18.48
C THR A 36 21.61 -11.76 17.07
N SER A 37 21.99 -10.91 16.11
CA SER A 37 22.88 -11.35 15.04
C SER A 37 24.17 -10.54 15.12
N CYS A 38 25.26 -11.25 15.41
CA CYS A 38 26.62 -10.76 15.32
C CYS A 38 27.41 -11.77 14.47
N LYS A 39 28.33 -11.20 13.69
CA LYS A 39 29.39 -11.75 12.82
C LYS A 39 29.06 -11.93 11.34
N ASP A 40 29.91 -11.47 10.41
CA ASP A 40 31.37 -11.23 10.48
C ASP A 40 31.86 -9.92 9.83
N ASP A 41 33.10 -9.58 10.19
CA ASP A 41 33.96 -8.46 9.76
C ASP A 41 34.21 -8.36 8.24
N ASP A 42 34.58 -7.13 7.85
CA ASP A 42 35.36 -6.69 6.67
C ASP A 42 34.71 -6.73 5.27
N ASP A 43 34.18 -5.57 4.82
CA ASP A 43 34.71 -4.88 3.61
C ASP A 43 34.17 -3.43 3.49
N ASP A 44 35.01 -2.43 3.81
CA ASP A 44 34.69 -0.99 3.79
C ASP A 44 34.69 -0.36 2.36
N ASN A 45 34.37 -1.14 1.31
CA ASN A 45 34.35 -0.66 -0.08
C ASN A 45 33.19 -1.19 -0.93
N GLU A 46 32.07 -1.61 -0.33
CA GLU A 46 30.86 -1.78 -1.12
C GLU A 46 30.28 -0.42 -1.54
N PRO A 47 29.91 -0.24 -2.82
CA PRO A 47 29.20 0.95 -3.25
C PRO A 47 27.91 1.07 -2.42
N GLU A 48 27.76 2.20 -1.73
CA GLU A 48 26.63 2.46 -0.86
C GLU A 48 25.32 2.26 -1.64
N SER A 49 24.46 1.34 -1.17
CA SER A 49 23.18 1.05 -1.81
C SER A 49 22.39 2.35 -1.97
N PRO A 50 21.78 2.62 -3.15
CA PRO A 50 20.98 3.83 -3.37
C PRO A 50 19.81 3.94 -2.39
N LEU A 51 19.39 2.81 -1.81
CA LEU A 51 18.34 2.71 -0.79
C LEU A 51 18.72 3.39 0.53
N VAL A 52 20.00 3.43 0.90
CA VAL A 52 20.44 4.00 2.19
C VAL A 52 20.09 5.48 2.27
N GLY A 53 19.49 5.88 3.38
CA GLY A 53 19.08 7.25 3.66
C GLY A 53 17.66 7.35 4.18
N VAL A 54 17.12 8.55 4.07
CA VAL A 54 15.80 8.92 4.56
C VAL A 54 14.92 9.26 3.38
N TRP A 55 13.78 8.59 3.29
CA TRP A 55 12.81 8.71 2.24
C TRP A 55 11.50 9.25 2.81
N ALA A 56 11.01 10.32 2.21
CA ALA A 56 9.73 10.93 2.54
C ALA A 56 8.69 10.54 1.50
N TYR A 57 7.43 10.44 1.94
CA TYR A 57 6.27 10.39 1.06
C TYR A 57 6.33 11.48 -0.01
N GLU A 58 6.11 11.09 -1.26
CA GLU A 58 5.93 12.01 -2.38
C GLU A 58 4.49 11.94 -2.91
N SER A 59 4.04 10.75 -3.29
CA SER A 59 2.67 10.48 -3.72
C SER A 59 2.40 8.98 -3.74
N VAL A 60 1.14 8.59 -3.90
CA VAL A 60 0.74 7.22 -4.26
C VAL A 60 -0.10 7.30 -5.53
N ASP A 61 0.17 6.41 -6.49
CA ASP A 61 -0.75 6.18 -7.60
C ASP A 61 -1.56 4.92 -7.26
N ILE A 62 -2.88 5.04 -7.18
CA ILE A 62 -3.79 3.91 -6.92
C ILE A 62 -4.58 3.63 -8.21
N SER A 63 -4.74 2.36 -8.54
CA SER A 63 -5.57 1.90 -9.65
C SER A 63 -6.42 0.73 -9.18
N ILE A 64 -7.72 0.81 -9.43
CA ILE A 64 -8.72 -0.16 -8.99
C ILE A 64 -9.47 -0.66 -10.22
N THR A 65 -9.71 -1.96 -10.28
CA THR A 65 -10.61 -2.57 -11.25
C THR A 65 -11.53 -3.57 -10.57
N ILE A 66 -12.76 -3.70 -11.05
CA ILE A 66 -13.72 -4.70 -10.61
C ILE A 66 -14.11 -5.55 -11.82
N ASN A 67 -13.88 -6.86 -11.78
CA ASN A 67 -14.04 -7.77 -12.92
C ASN A 67 -13.28 -7.31 -14.18
N GLU A 68 -12.05 -6.81 -13.99
CA GLU A 68 -11.22 -6.20 -15.04
C GLU A 68 -11.80 -4.89 -15.67
N VAL A 69 -12.91 -4.36 -15.14
CA VAL A 69 -13.51 -3.08 -15.52
C VAL A 69 -12.94 -1.97 -14.64
N ASP A 70 -12.67 -0.81 -15.24
CA ASP A 70 -12.23 0.38 -14.49
C ASP A 70 -13.25 0.74 -13.39
N PHE A 71 -12.75 1.13 -12.22
CA PHE A 71 -13.60 1.38 -11.06
C PHE A 71 -14.71 2.42 -11.33
N ILE A 72 -14.39 3.51 -12.03
CA ILE A 72 -15.38 4.54 -12.40
C ILE A 72 -16.46 3.92 -13.29
N ASP A 73 -16.06 3.19 -14.33
CA ASP A 73 -16.98 2.58 -15.29
C ASP A 73 -17.91 1.57 -14.59
N TYR A 74 -17.37 0.74 -13.69
CA TYR A 74 -18.14 -0.22 -12.91
C TYR A 74 -19.18 0.48 -12.02
N ILE A 75 -18.79 1.49 -11.23
CA ILE A 75 -19.74 2.13 -10.31
C ILE A 75 -20.80 2.96 -11.03
N ILE A 76 -20.51 3.46 -12.24
CA ILE A 76 -21.52 4.08 -13.10
C ILE A 76 -22.57 3.05 -13.52
N GLU A 77 -22.15 1.88 -14.00
CA GLU A 77 -23.06 0.84 -14.49
C GLU A 77 -23.86 0.19 -13.37
N ALA A 78 -23.18 -0.29 -12.32
CA ALA A 78 -23.81 -1.02 -11.22
C ALA A 78 -24.73 -0.13 -10.36
N PHE A 79 -24.41 1.16 -10.23
CA PHE A 79 -25.13 2.06 -9.30
C PHE A 79 -25.86 3.23 -9.97
N ASP A 80 -25.89 3.30 -11.31
CA ASP A 80 -26.59 4.33 -12.11
C ASP A 80 -26.11 5.76 -11.75
N LEU A 81 -24.80 5.91 -11.50
CA LEU A 81 -24.16 7.19 -11.18
C LEU A 81 -23.85 7.98 -12.45
N THR A 82 -23.76 9.31 -12.32
CA THR A 82 -23.14 10.15 -13.36
C THR A 82 -21.61 10.09 -13.27
N GLN A 83 -20.93 10.40 -14.39
CA GLN A 83 -19.47 10.52 -14.43
C GLN A 83 -18.90 11.37 -13.28
N ALA A 84 -19.52 12.53 -13.03
CA ALA A 84 -19.05 13.46 -12.00
C ALA A 84 -19.27 12.92 -10.57
N GLU A 85 -20.33 12.12 -10.34
CA GLU A 85 -20.56 11.47 -9.06
C GLU A 85 -19.58 10.33 -8.82
N ALA A 86 -19.24 9.57 -9.86
CA ALA A 86 -18.25 8.50 -9.82
C ALA A 86 -16.83 9.02 -9.59
N GLU A 87 -16.41 10.07 -10.30
CA GLU A 87 -15.12 10.74 -10.09
C GLU A 87 -14.99 11.30 -8.67
N ALA A 88 -16.04 11.96 -8.16
CA ALA A 88 -16.03 12.47 -6.80
C ALA A 88 -16.01 11.35 -5.74
N PHE A 89 -16.61 10.20 -6.05
CA PHE A 89 -16.56 9.02 -5.19
C PHE A 89 -15.15 8.43 -5.17
N GLU A 90 -14.53 8.24 -6.33
CA GLU A 90 -13.17 7.71 -6.43
C GLU A 90 -12.16 8.60 -5.70
N GLU A 91 -12.27 9.92 -5.84
CA GLU A 91 -11.40 10.88 -5.14
C GLU A 91 -11.51 10.73 -3.61
N GLU A 92 -12.73 10.67 -3.07
CA GLU A 92 -12.98 10.46 -1.63
C GLU A 92 -12.42 9.10 -1.17
N PHE A 93 -12.61 8.05 -1.98
CA PHE A 93 -12.10 6.72 -1.68
C PHE A 93 -10.57 6.68 -1.67
N ILE A 94 -9.90 7.20 -2.70
CA ILE A 94 -8.44 7.27 -2.79
C ILE A 94 -7.85 8.10 -1.64
N GLU A 95 -8.52 9.19 -1.23
CA GLU A 95 -8.09 9.99 -0.07
C GLU A 95 -8.15 9.18 1.22
N GLU A 96 -9.25 8.44 1.46
CA GLU A 96 -9.39 7.53 2.61
C GLU A 96 -8.34 6.40 2.58
N MET A 97 -7.96 5.95 1.38
CA MET A 97 -6.95 4.92 1.15
C MET A 97 -5.50 5.38 1.36
N ASN A 98 -5.23 6.68 1.33
CA ASN A 98 -3.87 7.20 1.35
C ASN A 98 -3.27 7.22 2.78
N GLU A 99 -3.07 6.04 3.37
CA GLU A 99 -2.44 5.87 4.68
C GLU A 99 -0.95 6.27 4.70
N PHE A 100 -0.33 6.40 3.52
CA PHE A 100 1.09 6.70 3.37
C PHE A 100 1.44 8.18 3.59
N ASP A 101 0.45 9.07 3.65
CA ASP A 101 0.73 10.49 3.84
C ASP A 101 1.48 10.75 5.16
N GLY A 102 2.50 11.59 5.07
CA GLY A 102 3.39 11.87 6.19
C GLY A 102 4.32 10.72 6.60
N MET A 103 4.28 9.55 5.94
CA MET A 103 5.21 8.46 6.24
C MET A 103 6.66 8.82 5.89
N LYS A 104 7.57 8.31 6.72
CA LYS A 104 9.01 8.47 6.53
C LYS A 104 9.73 7.17 6.76
N TRP A 105 10.52 6.78 5.76
CA TRP A 105 11.23 5.51 5.72
C TRP A 105 12.72 5.78 5.85
N THR A 106 13.37 5.14 6.80
CA THR A 106 14.81 5.27 7.04
C THR A 106 15.47 3.92 6.83
N PHE A 107 16.47 3.86 5.96
CA PHE A 107 17.30 2.68 5.72
C PHE A 107 18.75 2.98 6.06
N THR A 108 19.35 2.16 6.91
CA THR A 108 20.73 2.32 7.38
C THR A 108 21.67 1.34 6.70
N LYS A 109 22.98 1.61 6.80
CA LYS A 109 24.04 0.77 6.22
C LYS A 109 24.14 -0.62 6.87
N ASP A 110 23.79 -0.74 8.15
CA ASP A 110 23.75 -2.00 8.90
C ASP A 110 22.45 -2.80 8.69
N SER A 111 21.82 -2.61 7.52
CA SER A 111 20.60 -3.31 7.10
C SER A 111 19.42 -3.14 8.06
N LYS A 112 19.30 -2.00 8.76
CA LYS A 112 18.12 -1.68 9.58
C LYS A 112 17.18 -0.72 8.85
N PHE A 113 15.88 -0.90 9.05
CA PHE A 113 14.89 0.05 8.60
C PHE A 113 14.04 0.58 9.74
N THR A 114 13.45 1.75 9.53
CA THR A 114 12.39 2.30 10.37
C THR A 114 11.39 3.03 9.50
N VAL A 115 10.11 2.70 9.63
CA VAL A 115 8.99 3.45 9.04
C VAL A 115 8.29 4.20 10.17
N THR A 116 8.10 5.51 10.02
CA THR A 116 7.34 6.32 10.97
C THR A 116 6.08 6.85 10.32
N SER A 117 4.94 6.68 10.97
CA SER A 117 3.63 7.23 10.58
C SER A 117 3.00 7.98 11.75
N SER A 118 1.79 8.51 11.53
CA SER A 118 0.96 9.10 12.60
C SER A 118 0.48 8.05 13.62
N GLU A 119 0.38 6.79 13.21
CA GLU A 119 -0.17 5.69 14.01
C GLU A 119 0.90 4.94 14.82
N GLY A 120 2.17 5.04 14.42
CA GLY A 120 3.26 4.40 15.12
C GLY A 120 4.53 4.30 14.30
N ASN A 121 5.48 3.56 14.85
CA ASN A 121 6.74 3.27 14.17
C ASN A 121 6.89 1.76 14.03
N GLU A 122 7.33 1.34 12.85
CA GLU A 122 7.78 -0.02 12.56
C GLU A 122 9.29 -0.04 12.36
N SER A 123 9.96 -1.11 12.77
CA SER A 123 11.40 -1.24 12.59
C SER A 123 11.82 -2.69 12.45
N GLY A 124 12.86 -2.93 11.65
CA GLY A 124 13.34 -4.27 11.38
C GLY A 124 14.63 -4.29 10.58
N THR A 125 14.84 -5.34 9.79
CA THR A 125 15.94 -5.45 8.84
C THR A 125 15.47 -5.38 7.41
N TRP A 126 16.32 -4.90 6.51
CA TRP A 126 16.02 -4.88 5.09
C TRP A 126 17.07 -5.62 4.27
N SER A 127 16.67 -6.15 3.11
CA SER A 127 17.57 -6.62 2.06
C SER A 127 17.04 -6.25 0.68
N LEU A 128 17.93 -5.99 -0.26
CA LEU A 128 17.58 -5.67 -1.64
C LEU A 128 18.13 -6.76 -2.55
N SER A 129 17.33 -7.24 -3.50
CA SER A 129 17.79 -8.21 -4.50
C SER A 129 18.91 -7.62 -5.37
N ALA A 130 19.77 -8.49 -5.92
CA ALA A 130 20.93 -8.05 -6.73
C ALA A 130 20.57 -7.24 -7.99
N ASP A 131 19.34 -7.39 -8.50
CA ASP A 131 18.78 -6.64 -9.62
C ASP A 131 18.03 -5.36 -9.19
N ASN A 132 17.98 -5.07 -7.89
CA ASN A 132 17.24 -3.98 -7.26
C ASN A 132 15.73 -4.01 -7.57
N LYS A 133 15.14 -5.18 -7.85
CA LYS A 133 13.71 -5.33 -8.18
C LYS A 133 12.84 -5.84 -7.04
N LYS A 134 13.42 -6.31 -5.94
CA LYS A 134 12.70 -6.77 -4.75
C LYS A 134 13.34 -6.20 -3.49
N LEU A 135 12.55 -5.50 -2.69
CA LEU A 135 12.89 -5.04 -1.36
C LEU A 135 12.23 -5.98 -0.36
N SER A 136 13.01 -6.61 0.51
CA SER A 136 12.49 -7.39 1.62
C SER A 136 12.62 -6.59 2.91
N LEU A 137 11.52 -6.41 3.63
CA LEU A 137 11.48 -5.84 4.98
C LEU A 137 11.15 -6.97 5.94
N THR A 138 11.91 -7.11 7.02
CA THR A 138 11.68 -8.16 8.02
C THR A 138 11.49 -7.54 9.38
N SER A 139 10.30 -7.70 9.94
CA SER A 139 9.91 -7.24 11.28
C SER A 139 9.57 -8.47 12.11
N GLY A 140 10.33 -8.71 13.18
CA GLY A 140 10.20 -9.94 13.97
C GLY A 140 10.47 -11.21 13.12
N THR A 141 9.45 -12.02 12.92
CA THR A 141 9.52 -13.27 12.11
C THR A 141 8.88 -13.13 10.73
N GLU A 142 8.27 -11.99 10.45
CA GLU A 142 7.54 -11.74 9.21
C GLU A 142 8.43 -11.01 8.22
N THR A 143 8.30 -11.37 6.94
CA THR A 143 9.06 -10.77 5.86
C THR A 143 8.12 -10.37 4.73
N ASP A 144 8.00 -9.08 4.50
CA ASP A 144 7.29 -8.52 3.36
C ASP A 144 8.25 -8.36 2.18
N VAL A 145 7.82 -8.80 0.99
CA VAL A 145 8.61 -8.70 -0.24
C VAL A 145 7.89 -7.78 -1.21
N ILE A 146 8.47 -6.61 -1.40
CA ILE A 146 7.89 -5.51 -2.15
C ILE A 146 8.56 -5.39 -3.52
N THR A 147 7.78 -5.17 -4.57
CA THR A 147 8.33 -4.93 -5.91
C THR A 147 8.90 -3.52 -6.02
N VAL A 148 10.14 -3.41 -6.47
CA VAL A 148 10.81 -2.12 -6.71
C VAL A 148 10.73 -1.80 -8.22
N LYS A 149 9.89 -0.82 -8.58
CA LYS A 149 9.77 -0.36 -9.98
C LYS A 149 10.99 0.46 -10.37
N SER A 150 11.39 1.39 -9.50
CA SER A 150 12.51 2.31 -9.71
C SER A 150 13.23 2.60 -8.40
N LEU A 151 14.57 2.68 -8.45
CA LEU A 151 15.41 3.07 -7.33
C LEU A 151 16.63 3.84 -7.84
N THR A 152 16.75 5.09 -7.41
CA THR A 152 17.89 5.97 -7.70
C THR A 152 18.36 6.62 -6.39
N SER A 153 19.31 7.56 -6.47
CA SER A 153 19.75 8.29 -5.29
C SER A 153 18.72 9.28 -4.73
N SER A 154 17.63 9.58 -5.44
CA SER A 154 16.63 10.58 -5.02
C SER A 154 15.18 10.16 -5.25
N LYS A 155 14.94 9.00 -5.88
CA LYS A 155 13.62 8.49 -6.23
C LYS A 155 13.52 6.99 -5.94
N MET A 156 12.45 6.58 -5.28
CA MET A 156 12.09 5.18 -5.05
C MET A 156 10.60 4.98 -5.38
N GLU A 157 10.30 3.94 -6.14
CA GLU A 157 8.94 3.54 -6.51
C GLU A 157 8.73 2.08 -6.10
N LEU A 158 7.80 1.88 -5.17
CA LEU A 158 7.41 0.58 -4.64
C LEU A 158 6.03 0.22 -5.17
N PHE A 159 5.83 -1.04 -5.57
CA PHE A 159 4.59 -1.52 -6.15
C PHE A 159 3.98 -2.63 -5.32
N TYR A 160 2.69 -2.46 -5.03
CA TYR A 160 1.82 -3.40 -4.33
C TYR A 160 0.64 -3.71 -5.24
N ALA A 161 0.17 -4.95 -5.23
CA ALA A 161 -1.04 -5.34 -5.91
C ALA A 161 -1.69 -6.48 -5.14
N GLU A 162 -3.00 -6.40 -4.98
CA GLU A 162 -3.83 -7.37 -4.28
C GLU A 162 -5.12 -7.58 -5.06
N GLU A 163 -5.66 -8.79 -4.98
CA GLU A 163 -6.94 -9.16 -5.57
C GLU A 163 -7.76 -9.90 -4.51
N TYR A 164 -9.06 -9.62 -4.45
CA TYR A 164 -10.01 -10.31 -3.59
C TYR A 164 -11.35 -10.50 -4.31
N GLU A 165 -12.07 -11.55 -3.95
CA GLU A 165 -13.38 -11.89 -4.50
C GLU A 165 -14.45 -11.55 -3.46
N GLU A 166 -15.44 -10.74 -3.85
CA GLU A 166 -16.60 -10.38 -3.02
C GLU A 166 -17.79 -9.93 -3.89
N ASP A 167 -19.01 -10.34 -3.56
CA ASP A 167 -20.26 -9.87 -4.19
C ASP A 167 -20.51 -8.39 -3.85
N MET A 168 -20.12 -7.48 -4.75
CA MET A 168 -20.09 -6.04 -4.45
C MET A 168 -21.42 -5.34 -4.71
N ASP A 169 -22.16 -5.79 -5.70
CA ASP A 169 -23.45 -5.22 -6.08
C ASP A 169 -24.65 -5.96 -5.46
N GLU A 170 -24.39 -6.99 -4.65
CA GLU A 170 -25.37 -7.86 -3.98
C GLU A 170 -26.27 -8.62 -4.98
N ASP A 171 -25.77 -8.94 -6.17
CA ASP A 171 -26.50 -9.71 -7.19
C ASP A 171 -26.44 -11.23 -6.98
N GLY A 172 -25.57 -11.70 -6.08
CA GLY A 172 -25.38 -13.08 -5.70
C GLY A 172 -24.24 -13.80 -6.43
N GLU A 173 -23.47 -13.11 -7.27
CA GLU A 173 -22.21 -13.56 -7.86
C GLU A 173 -21.03 -12.77 -7.27
N ASP A 174 -19.87 -13.41 -7.11
CA ASP A 174 -18.69 -12.73 -6.59
C ASP A 174 -18.04 -11.86 -7.68
N ASP A 175 -17.69 -10.62 -7.32
CA ASP A 175 -16.90 -9.72 -8.15
C ASP A 175 -15.40 -9.79 -7.77
N VAL A 176 -14.51 -9.73 -8.76
CA VAL A 176 -13.06 -9.67 -8.53
C VAL A 176 -12.65 -8.22 -8.36
N PHE A 177 -12.40 -7.79 -7.12
CA PHE A 177 -11.72 -6.53 -6.84
C PHE A 177 -10.21 -6.71 -7.03
N ALA A 178 -9.61 -5.91 -7.91
CA ALA A 178 -8.17 -5.82 -8.02
C ALA A 178 -7.73 -4.40 -7.71
N ILE A 179 -6.72 -4.27 -6.86
CA ILE A 179 -6.11 -3.00 -6.54
C ILE A 179 -4.61 -3.07 -6.74
N SER A 180 -4.07 -2.01 -7.32
CA SER A 180 -2.63 -1.82 -7.40
C SER A 180 -2.24 -0.42 -6.96
N MET A 181 -1.10 -0.34 -6.27
CA MET A 181 -0.57 0.90 -5.74
C MET A 181 0.89 1.05 -6.13
N THR A 182 1.26 2.24 -6.59
CA THR A 182 2.67 2.64 -6.74
C THR A 182 2.99 3.75 -5.75
N LEU A 183 3.63 3.38 -4.64
CA LEU A 183 4.12 4.34 -3.65
C LEU A 183 5.41 4.99 -4.16
N LYS A 184 5.40 6.33 -4.23
CA LYS A 184 6.54 7.14 -4.65
C LYS A 184 7.15 7.84 -3.44
N LEU A 185 8.46 7.70 -3.32
CA LEU A 185 9.24 8.22 -2.22
C LEU A 185 10.44 9.02 -2.74
N LYS A 186 10.77 10.10 -2.04
CA LYS A 186 11.88 11.00 -2.38
C LYS A 186 12.86 11.19 -1.22
N LYS A 187 14.13 11.43 -1.55
CA LYS A 187 15.21 11.72 -0.60
C LYS A 187 15.80 13.10 -0.85
#